data_AF-A0A3R9L9F2-F1
#
_entry.id   AF-A0A3R9L9F2-F1
#
_cell.length_a   1.000
_cell.length_b   1.000
_cell.length_c   1.000
_cell.angle_alpha   90.00
_cell.angle_beta   90.00
_cell.angle_gamma   90.00
#
_symmetry.space_group_name_H-M   'P 1'
#
loop_
_entity.id
_entity.type
_entity.pdbx_description
1 polymer ?
#
loop_
_entity_poly.entity_id
_entity_poly.type
_entity_poly.pdbx_seq_one_letter_code
_entity_poly.pdbx_strand_id
1 'polypeptide(L)' 'MNTVKTRKVGNSLTVTIPKNLGMIEGQEMVVYKGIDGVIVLAPKLKDPFDGITDLRMTNDFEGVRSLDSEI' A
#
# COMPACT_ATOMS: atom_id res chain seq x y z
N MET A 1 -0.72 -23.38 -0.22
CA MET A 1 -1.03 -22.75 1.08
C MET A 1 0.23 -22.81 1.93
N ASN A 2 0.73 -21.68 2.44
CA ASN A 2 1.95 -21.66 3.23
C ASN A 2 1.57 -21.61 4.72
N THR A 3 2.05 -22.57 5.50
CA THR A 3 1.84 -22.60 6.95
C THR A 3 3.07 -22.02 7.63
N VAL A 4 2.86 -21.10 8.55
CA VAL A 4 3.93 -20.47 9.34
C VAL A 4 3.59 -20.53 10.82
N LYS A 5 4.61 -20.59 11.67
CA LYS A 5 4.45 -20.63 13.12
C LYS A 5 4.93 -19.32 13.74
N THR A 6 4.17 -18.82 14.70
CA THR A 6 4.59 -17.66 15.49
C THR A 6 5.76 -18.02 16.39
N ARG A 7 6.68 -17.07 16.62
CA ARG A 7 7.81 -17.22 17.54
C ARG A 7 7.98 -16.00 18.42
N LYS A 8 8.52 -16.19 19.63
CA LYS A 8 8.88 -15.08 20.53
C LYS A 8 10.23 -14.51 20.13
N VAL A 9 10.32 -13.19 19.98
CA VAL A 9 11.55 -12.45 19.75
C VAL A 9 11.58 -11.28 20.72
N GLY A 10 12.45 -11.33 21.73
CA GLY A 10 12.45 -10.37 22.83
C GLY A 10 11.11 -10.38 23.58
N ASN A 11 10.45 -9.22 23.65
CA ASN A 11 9.13 -9.06 24.26
C ASN A 11 7.97 -9.16 23.25
N SER A 12 8.25 -9.53 22.00
CA SER A 12 7.26 -9.52 20.91
C SER A 12 6.96 -10.93 20.40
N LEU A 13 5.76 -11.09 19.84
CA LEU A 13 5.39 -12.26 19.04
C LEU A 13 5.53 -11.91 17.56
N THR A 14 6.20 -12.76 16.79
CA THR A 14 6.51 -12.49 15.38
C THR A 14 6.07 -13.66 14.51
N VAL A 15 5.59 -13.36 13.30
CA VAL A 15 5.30 -14.34 12.24
C VAL A 15 6.24 -14.08 11.07
N THR A 16 6.77 -15.15 10.46
CA THR A 16 7.60 -15.03 9.27
C THR A 16 6.71 -14.87 8.04
N ILE A 17 6.96 -13.85 7.22
CA ILE A 17 6.29 -13.66 5.93
C ILE A 17 7.12 -14.38 4.85
N PRO A 18 6.54 -15.37 4.13
CA PRO A 18 7.22 -16.04 3.02
C PRO A 18 7.61 -15.08 1.88
N LYS A 19 8.82 -15.22 1.32
CA LYS A 19 9.34 -14.36 0.24
C LYS A 19 8.48 -14.36 -1.03
N ASN A 20 7.78 -15.46 -1.30
CA ASN A 20 6.92 -15.57 -2.47
C ASN A 20 5.68 -14.66 -2.44
N LEU A 21 5.41 -13.98 -1.31
CA LEU A 21 4.37 -12.96 -1.20
C LEU A 21 4.82 -11.58 -1.71
N GLY A 22 6.09 -11.42 -2.14
CA GLY A 22 6.56 -10.20 -2.81
C GLY A 22 6.67 -8.97 -1.90
N MET A 23 6.70 -9.15 -0.58
CA MET A 23 6.89 -8.04 0.37
C MET A 23 8.35 -7.57 0.37
N ILE A 24 8.56 -6.26 0.49
CA ILE A 24 9.89 -5.65 0.57
C ILE A 24 10.34 -5.50 2.03
N GLU A 25 11.64 -5.64 2.27
CA GLU A 25 12.21 -5.43 3.60
C GLU A 25 12.02 -3.96 4.03
N GLY A 26 11.69 -3.74 5.31
CA GLY A 26 11.47 -2.40 5.86
C GLY A 26 10.13 -1.74 5.51
N GLN A 27 9.21 -2.44 4.84
CA GLN A 27 7.88 -1.91 4.52
C GLN A 27 7.04 -1.65 5.79
N GLU A 28 6.53 -0.43 5.95
CA GLU A 28 5.56 -0.13 7.00
C GLU A 28 4.20 -0.77 6.68
N MET A 29 3.58 -1.38 7.67
CA MET A 29 2.27 -2.02 7.54
C MET A 29 1.35 -1.62 8.69
N VAL A 30 0.08 -1.45 8.38
CA VAL A 30 -1.00 -1.37 9.36
C VAL A 30 -1.42 -2.80 9.69
N VAL A 31 -1.48 -3.10 10.99
CA VAL A 31 -1.88 -4.42 11.49
C VAL A 31 -3.16 -4.28 12.30
N TYR A 32 -4.18 -5.05 11.93
CA TYR A 32 -5.46 -5.05 12.64
C TYR A 32 -6.14 -6.43 12.58
N LYS A 33 -7.08 -6.65 13.49
CA LYS A 33 -7.90 -7.87 13.54
C LYS A 33 -9.19 -7.62 12.77
N GLY A 34 -9.42 -8.38 11.70
CA GLY A 34 -10.65 -8.36 10.93
C GLY A 34 -11.82 -9.06 11.64
N ILE A 35 -13.00 -9.01 11.01
CA ILE A 35 -14.27 -9.50 11.58
C ILE A 35 -14.21 -11.00 11.92
N ASP A 36 -13.55 -11.80 11.09
CA ASP A 36 -13.44 -13.26 11.28
C ASP A 36 -12.23 -13.68 12.14
N GLY A 37 -11.64 -12.74 12.88
CA GLY A 37 -10.45 -12.98 13.68
C GLY A 37 -9.15 -13.14 12.87
N VAL A 38 -9.21 -12.92 11.56
CA VAL A 38 -8.05 -12.87 10.67
C VAL A 38 -7.19 -11.65 11.02
N ILE A 39 -5.88 -11.86 11.16
CA ILE A 39 -4.92 -10.76 11.28
C ILE A 39 -4.60 -10.27 9.87
N VAL A 40 -4.89 -9.00 9.60
CA VAL A 40 -4.61 -8.35 8.33
C VAL A 40 -3.35 -7.51 8.47
N LEU A 41 -2.43 -7.68 7.52
CA LEU A 41 -1.25 -6.83 7.33
C LEU A 41 -1.43 -6.10 6.01
N ALA A 42 -1.69 -4.80 6.08
CA ALA A 42 -1.88 -3.95 4.90
C ALA A 42 -0.71 -2.97 4.79
N PRO A 43 -0.05 -2.83 3.62
CA PRO A 43 0.91 -1.78 3.39
C PRO A 43 0.36 -0.41 3.78
N LYS A 44 1.13 0.36 4.54
CA LYS A 44 0.75 1.72 4.85
C LYS A 44 0.99 2.57 3.61
N LEU A 45 -0.08 3.08 3.03
CA LEU A 45 0.01 4.06 1.96
C LEU A 45 0.57 5.36 2.53
N LYS A 46 1.48 5.98 1.78
CA LYS A 46 1.90 7.34 2.08
C LYS A 46 0.68 8.24 1.89
N ASP A 47 0.47 9.17 2.82
CA ASP A 47 -0.61 10.14 2.69
C ASP A 47 -0.37 10.97 1.42
N PRO A 48 -1.26 10.89 0.41
CA PRO A 48 -1.10 11.71 -0.79
C PRO A 48 -1.28 13.20 -0.48
N PHE A 49 -1.93 13.55 0.62
CA PHE A 49 -2.15 14.93 1.07
C PHE A 49 -1.14 15.36 2.14
N ASP A 50 0.04 14.72 2.19
CA ASP A 50 1.13 15.07 3.11
C ASP A 50 1.71 16.48 2.94
N GLY A 51 1.22 17.25 1.96
CA GLY A 51 1.68 18.60 1.63
C GLY A 51 3.05 18.64 0.96
N ILE A 52 3.67 17.48 0.72
CA ILE A 52 4.98 17.34 0.06
C ILE A 52 4.78 16.83 -1.37
N THR A 53 3.80 15.97 -1.58
CA THR A 53 3.54 15.32 -2.87
C THR A 53 2.89 16.31 -3.85
N ASP A 54 3.52 16.53 -5.02
CA ASP A 54 2.92 17.33 -6.10
C ASP A 54 1.79 16.52 -6.74
N LEU A 55 0.55 16.94 -6.48
CA LEU A 55 -0.66 16.29 -6.98
C LEU A 55 -1.18 16.91 -8.28
N ARG A 56 -0.47 17.88 -8.87
CA ARG A 56 -0.91 18.52 -10.12
C ARG A 56 -0.86 17.49 -11.25
N MET A 57 -1.99 17.31 -11.92
CA MET A 57 -2.01 16.64 -13.21
C MET A 57 -1.36 17.57 -14.25
N THR A 58 -0.34 17.07 -14.95
CA THR A 58 0.41 17.84 -15.95
C THR A 58 0.00 17.49 -17.39
N ASN A 59 -0.91 16.54 -17.56
CA ASN A 59 -1.30 15.98 -18.86
C ASN A 59 -2.79 16.16 -19.18
N ASP A 60 -3.46 17.13 -18.56
CA ASP A 60 -4.90 17.39 -18.67
C ASP A 60 -5.43 17.52 -20.11
N PHE A 61 -4.55 17.85 -21.06
CA PHE A 61 -4.86 18.04 -22.47
C PHE A 61 -4.11 17.09 -23.41
N GLU A 62 -3.43 16.07 -22.87
CA GLU A 62 -2.70 15.10 -23.67
C GLU A 62 -3.68 14.28 -24.53
N GLY A 63 -3.62 14.44 -25.85
CA GLY A 63 -4.51 13.76 -26.79
C GLY A 63 -5.85 14.45 -27.06
N VAL A 64 -6.13 15.59 -26.43
CA VAL A 64 -7.33 16.37 -26.71
C VAL A 64 -7.09 17.25 -27.94
N ARG A 65 -7.87 17.06 -29.00
CA ARG A 65 -7.92 18.01 -30.12
C ARG A 65 -8.82 19.18 -29.72
N SER A 66 -8.27 20.39 -29.74
CA SER A 66 -9.07 21.61 -29.62
C SER A 66 -10.07 21.65 -30.78
N LEU A 67 -11.36 21.66 -30.46
CA LEU A 67 -12.40 21.94 -31.44
C LEU A 67 -12.45 23.45 -31.57
N ASP A 68 -11.91 23.98 -32.68
CA ASP A 68 -12.08 25.38 -33.01
C ASP A 68 -13.59 25.64 -33.13
N SER A 69 -14.07 26.54 -32.28
CA SER A 69 -15.47 26.93 -32.12
C SER A 69 -16.20 27.00 -33.47
N GLU A 70 -17.34 26.30 -33.56
CA GLU A 70 -18.27 26.39 -34.69
C GLU A 70 -18.58 27.87 -35.00
N ILE A 71 -18.39 28.25 -36.26
CA ILE A 71 -18.69 29.58 -36.82
C ILE A 71 -20.21 29.78 -36.89
#